data_AF-N1U2H0-F1
#
_entry.id   AF-N1U2H0-F1
#
_cell.length_a   1.000
_cell.length_b   1.000
_cell.length_c   1.000
_cell.angle_alpha   90.00
_cell.angle_beta   90.00
_cell.angle_gamma   90.00
#
_symmetry.space_group_name_H-M   'P 1'
#
loop_
_entity.id
_entity.type
_entity.pdbx_description
1 polymer ?
#
loop_
_entity_poly.entity_id
_entity_poly.type
_entity_poly.pdbx_seq_one_letter_code
_entity_poly.pdbx_strand_id
1 'polypeptide(L)'
;MQLSFGIRCKRKSKLALIKQGRYFHAKQGKGAHKETKRLKTYFDCVKRDIERKVENPNQRLKSLLEISERILTQSKNSKNKIYSIHAPEVELFLKENLIRNMSSVVR
;
A
#
# COMPACT_ATOMS: atom_id res chain seq x y z
N MET A 1 7.76 -1.94 27.18
CA MET A 1 8.23 -1.12 26.03
C MET A 1 7.44 -1.27 24.72
N GLN A 2 6.37 -2.09 24.63
CA GLN A 2 5.70 -2.35 23.34
C GLN A 2 4.56 -1.37 22.95
N LEU A 3 3.94 -0.67 23.91
CA LEU A 3 2.78 0.19 23.63
C LEU A 3 3.12 1.58 23.02
N SER A 4 4.37 2.03 23.14
CA SER A 4 4.80 3.36 22.68
C SER A 4 5.15 3.43 21.19
N PHE A 5 5.30 2.30 20.50
CA PHE A 5 5.66 2.26 19.08
C PHE A 5 4.43 2.38 18.14
N GLY A 6 3.31 1.72 18.49
CA GLY A 6 2.08 1.74 17.68
C GLY A 6 1.41 3.12 17.60
N ILE A 7 1.36 3.86 18.72
CA ILE A 7 0.75 5.21 18.77
C ILE A 7 1.60 6.24 18.01
N ARG A 8 2.93 6.10 18.05
CA ARG A 8 3.88 7.02 17.42
C ARG A 8 3.80 6.98 15.89
N CYS A 9 3.57 5.81 15.31
CA CYS A 9 3.51 5.64 13.86
C CYS A 9 2.25 6.27 13.24
N LYS A 10 1.10 6.24 13.94
CA LYS A 10 -0.16 6.85 13.47
C LYS A 10 -0.06 8.36 13.26
N ARG A 11 0.59 9.10 14.16
CA ARG A 11 0.77 10.55 13.99
C ARG A 11 1.76 10.90 12.88
N LYS A 12 2.82 10.09 12.73
CA LYS A 12 3.88 10.35 11.75
C LYS A 12 3.47 10.00 10.31
N SER A 13 2.58 9.02 10.13
CA SER A 13 2.10 8.63 8.79
C SER A 13 1.36 9.76 8.08
N LYS A 14 0.45 10.47 8.76
CA LYS A 14 -0.27 11.61 8.19
C LYS A 14 0.68 12.71 7.70
N LEU A 15 1.68 13.05 8.52
CA LEU A 15 2.68 14.05 8.15
C LEU A 15 3.56 13.60 6.98
N ALA A 16 3.98 12.34 6.95
CA ALA A 16 4.76 11.79 5.85
C ALA A 16 3.97 11.78 4.54
N LEU A 17 2.66 11.49 4.59
CA LEU A 17 1.78 11.52 3.41
C LEU A 17 1.68 12.93 2.82
N ILE A 18 1.45 13.94 3.66
CA ILE A 18 1.38 15.35 3.22
C ILE A 18 2.71 15.77 2.60
N LYS A 19 3.84 15.41 3.22
CA LYS A 19 5.18 15.73 2.70
C LYS A 19 5.47 15.03 1.37
N GLN A 20 5.08 13.76 1.24
CA GLN A 20 5.24 13.01 0.00
C GLN A 20 4.52 13.70 -1.15
N GLY A 21 3.27 14.14 -0.95
CA GLY A 21 2.50 14.88 -1.95
C GLY A 21 3.15 16.23 -2.30
N ARG A 22 3.59 16.99 -1.30
CA ARG A 22 4.31 18.27 -1.53
C ARG A 22 5.60 18.08 -2.34
N TYR A 23 6.41 17.08 -1.99
CA TYR A 23 7.62 16.77 -2.75
C TYR A 23 7.31 16.30 -4.17
N PHE A 24 6.23 15.53 -4.36
CA PHE A 24 5.78 15.10 -5.68
C PHE A 24 5.38 16.29 -6.55
N HIS A 25 4.53 17.19 -6.05
CA HIS A 25 4.12 18.41 -6.77
C HIS A 25 5.30 19.33 -7.08
N ALA A 26 6.25 19.46 -6.16
CA ALA A 26 7.48 20.23 -6.36
C ALA A 26 8.52 19.51 -7.27
N LYS A 27 8.18 18.36 -7.88
CA LYS A 27 9.07 17.51 -8.69
C LYS A 27 10.34 17.03 -7.96
N GLN A 28 10.32 17.02 -6.63
CA GLN A 28 11.41 16.57 -5.76
C GLN A 28 11.33 15.05 -5.55
N GLY A 29 11.66 14.27 -6.57
CA GLY A 29 11.53 12.81 -6.56
C GLY A 29 12.26 12.11 -5.41
N LYS A 30 13.48 12.56 -5.05
CA LYS A 30 14.25 11.99 -3.92
C LYS A 30 13.52 12.17 -2.58
N GLY A 31 12.94 13.34 -2.36
CA GLY A 31 12.17 13.66 -1.16
C GLY A 31 10.87 12.85 -1.09
N ALA A 32 10.13 12.81 -2.21
CA ALA A 32 8.91 12.01 -2.30
C ALA A 32 9.19 10.53 -2.02
N HIS A 33 10.25 9.96 -2.63
CA HIS A 33 10.62 8.57 -2.42
C HIS A 33 11.04 8.25 -0.97
N LYS A 34 11.74 9.18 -0.31
CA LYS A 34 12.10 9.05 1.10
C LYS A 34 10.86 8.98 2.00
N GLU A 35 9.87 9.84 1.75
CA GLU A 35 8.61 9.81 2.51
C GLU A 35 7.77 8.58 2.17
N THR A 36 7.77 8.10 0.91
CA THR A 36 7.16 6.80 0.55
C THR A 36 7.77 5.64 1.33
N LYS A 37 9.10 5.60 1.50
CA LYS A 37 9.77 4.58 2.33
C LYS A 37 9.30 4.64 3.79
N ARG A 38 9.20 5.86 4.35
CA ARG A 38 8.68 6.06 5.73
C ARG A 38 7.24 5.60 5.86
N LEU A 39 6.39 5.90 4.88
CA LEU A 39 5.01 5.44 4.84
C LEU A 39 4.91 3.92 4.85
N LYS A 40 5.73 3.22 4.06
CA LYS A 40 5.81 1.75 4.12
C LYS A 40 6.18 1.24 5.52
N THR A 41 7.21 1.81 6.14
CA THR A 41 7.60 1.44 7.51
C THR A 41 6.50 1.70 8.55
N TYR A 42 5.75 2.79 8.43
CA TYR A 42 4.63 3.07 9.33
C TYR A 42 3.45 2.12 9.09
N PHE A 43 3.20 1.76 7.83
CA PHE A 43 2.18 0.78 7.48
C PHE A 43 2.52 -0.61 8.04
N ASP A 44 3.76 -1.07 7.87
CA ASP A 44 4.29 -2.29 8.50
C ASP A 44 4.10 -2.29 10.02
N CYS A 45 4.39 -1.15 10.67
CA CYS A 45 4.22 -1.01 12.10
C CYS A 45 2.76 -1.20 12.52
N VAL A 46 1.81 -0.61 11.79
CA VAL A 46 0.38 -0.74 12.08
C VAL A 46 -0.09 -2.16 11.84
N LYS A 47 0.33 -2.79 10.74
CA LYS A 47 0.04 -4.20 10.45
C LYS A 47 0.47 -5.11 11.59
N ARG A 48 1.74 -5.02 12.02
CA ARG A 48 2.26 -5.83 13.13
C ARG A 48 1.57 -5.54 14.46
N ASP A 49 1.17 -4.30 14.71
CA ASP A 49 0.41 -3.93 15.93
C ASP A 49 -0.99 -4.57 15.93
N ILE A 50 -1.64 -4.64 14.76
CA ILE A 50 -2.92 -5.34 14.61
C ILE A 50 -2.74 -6.85 14.81
N GLU A 51 -1.74 -7.46 14.15
CA GLU A 51 -1.45 -8.89 14.27
C GLU A 51 -1.13 -9.31 15.72
N ARG A 52 -0.46 -8.45 16.50
CA ARG A 52 -0.16 -8.71 17.92
C ARG A 52 -1.35 -8.55 18.86
N LYS A 53 -2.31 -7.70 18.50
CA LYS A 53 -3.48 -7.39 19.35
C LYS A 53 -4.67 -8.29 19.09
N VAL A 54 -4.67 -8.99 17.95
CA VAL A 54 -5.80 -9.80 17.52
C VAL A 54 -5.35 -11.26 17.44
N GLU A 55 -5.65 -12.03 18.50
CA GLU A 55 -5.34 -13.47 18.55
C GLU A 55 -6.21 -14.30 17.59
N ASN A 56 -7.49 -13.93 17.43
CA ASN A 56 -8.44 -14.62 16.55
C ASN A 56 -9.04 -13.65 15.53
N PRO A 57 -8.34 -13.37 14.41
CA PRO A 57 -8.84 -12.46 13.40
C PRO A 57 -10.03 -13.07 12.65
N ASN A 58 -11.11 -12.32 12.55
CA ASN A 58 -12.28 -12.70 11.74
C ASN A 58 -11.89 -12.79 10.25
N GLN A 59 -12.63 -13.55 9.43
CA GLN A 59 -12.25 -13.87 8.04
C GLN A 59 -11.97 -12.61 7.20
N ARG A 60 -12.80 -11.58 7.36
CA ARG A 60 -12.62 -10.27 6.69
C ARG A 60 -11.30 -9.59 7.07
N LEU A 61 -10.90 -9.67 8.34
CA LEU A 61 -9.65 -9.08 8.80
C LEU A 61 -8.44 -9.85 8.26
N LYS A 62 -8.52 -11.19 8.17
CA LYS A 62 -7.50 -12.02 7.52
C LYS A 62 -7.29 -11.61 6.06
N SER A 63 -8.36 -11.46 5.29
CA SER A 63 -8.28 -11.01 3.89
C SER A 63 -7.65 -9.62 3.74
N LEU A 64 -7.99 -8.68 4.64
CA LEU A 64 -7.39 -7.35 4.62
C LEU A 64 -5.89 -7.35 5.00
N LEU A 65 -5.49 -8.21 5.94
CA LEU A 65 -4.07 -8.38 6.31
C LEU A 65 -3.28 -9.00 5.16
N GLU A 66 -3.87 -9.95 4.43
CA GLU A 66 -3.26 -10.55 3.23
C GLU A 66 -3.06 -9.53 2.11
N ILE A 67 -4.09 -8.71 1.82
CA ILE A 67 -3.99 -7.60 0.86
C ILE A 67 -2.89 -6.60 1.30
N SER A 68 -2.83 -6.31 2.60
CA SER A 68 -1.82 -5.41 3.16
C SER A 68 -0.40 -5.96 2.97
N GLU A 69 -0.18 -7.25 3.20
CA GLU A 69 1.09 -7.93 2.98
C GLU A 69 1.50 -7.88 1.49
N ARG A 70 0.54 -8.14 0.58
CA ARG A 70 0.77 -8.03 -0.86
C ARG A 70 1.19 -6.63 -1.27
N ILE A 71 0.57 -5.58 -0.74
CA ILE A 71 0.94 -4.18 -1.03
C ILE A 71 2.36 -3.85 -0.55
N LEU A 72 2.75 -4.37 0.61
CA LEU A 72 4.07 -4.14 1.20
C LEU A 72 5.19 -4.78 0.38
N THR A 73 4.99 -6.03 -0.01
CA THR A 73 5.91 -6.85 -0.79
C THR A 73 5.93 -6.48 -2.28
N GLN A 74 4.91 -5.77 -2.75
CA GLN A 74 4.81 -5.32 -4.14
C GLN A 74 6.02 -4.49 -4.57
N SER A 75 6.68 -4.94 -5.64
CA SER A 75 7.80 -4.24 -6.28
C SER A 75 7.34 -3.45 -7.50
N LYS A 76 8.21 -2.59 -8.05
CA LYS A 76 7.90 -1.83 -9.26
C LYS A 76 7.60 -2.72 -10.49
N ASN A 77 8.09 -3.96 -10.51
CA ASN A 77 7.95 -4.86 -11.65
C ASN A 77 6.99 -6.02 -11.39
N SER A 78 6.31 -6.04 -10.24
CA SER A 78 5.35 -7.10 -9.92
C SER A 78 4.14 -7.06 -10.87
N LYS A 79 3.66 -8.23 -11.23
CA LYS A 79 2.41 -8.40 -11.98
C LYS A 79 1.21 -8.25 -11.02
N ASN A 80 0.07 -7.80 -11.54
CA ASN A 80 -1.21 -7.66 -10.82
C ASN A 80 -1.09 -6.80 -9.56
N LYS A 81 -0.64 -5.56 -9.79
CA LYS A 81 -0.45 -4.56 -8.75
C LYS A 81 -1.77 -4.11 -8.17
N ILE A 82 -1.80 -3.97 -6.85
CA ILE A 82 -2.90 -3.40 -6.08
C ILE A 82 -2.72 -1.87 -6.04
N TYR A 83 -3.66 -1.10 -6.58
CA TYR A 83 -3.76 0.36 -6.47
C TYR A 83 -4.85 0.81 -5.48
N SER A 84 -5.87 -0.03 -5.24
CA SER A 84 -7.01 0.23 -4.37
C SER A 84 -7.30 -0.93 -3.42
N ILE A 85 -7.26 -0.66 -2.12
CA ILE A 85 -7.50 -1.67 -1.06
C ILE A 85 -8.96 -2.17 -1.05
N HIS A 86 -9.90 -1.29 -1.42
CA HIS A 86 -11.34 -1.56 -1.34
C HIS A 86 -11.94 -2.17 -2.60
N ALA A 87 -11.17 -2.28 -3.69
CA ALA A 87 -11.64 -2.81 -4.96
C ALA A 87 -10.51 -3.55 -5.70
N PRO A 88 -9.88 -4.57 -5.09
CA PRO A 88 -8.77 -5.29 -5.71
C PRO A 88 -9.17 -6.02 -7.01
N GLU A 89 -10.44 -6.39 -7.16
CA GLU A 89 -11.00 -7.04 -8.36
C GLU A 89 -11.05 -6.11 -9.59
N VAL A 90 -11.24 -4.80 -9.42
CA VAL A 90 -11.41 -3.83 -10.52
C VAL A 90 -10.12 -3.64 -11.33
N GLU A 91 -8.96 -3.88 -10.71
CA GLU A 91 -7.66 -3.70 -11.36
C GLU A 91 -7.26 -4.86 -12.27
N LEU A 92 -7.74 -6.07 -11.96
CA LEU A 92 -7.61 -7.21 -12.86
C LEU A 92 -8.36 -6.91 -14.17
N PHE A 93 -9.57 -6.32 -14.06
CA PHE A 93 -10.38 -5.91 -15.21
C PHE A 93 -9.74 -4.79 -16.05
N LEU A 94 -9.18 -3.74 -15.43
CA LEU A 94 -8.55 -2.64 -16.16
C LEU A 94 -7.33 -3.10 -16.97
N LYS A 95 -6.50 -3.98 -16.40
CA LYS A 95 -5.33 -4.51 -17.09
C LYS A 95 -5.70 -5.49 -18.21
N GLU A 96 -6.67 -6.37 -17.98
CA GLU A 96 -7.15 -7.31 -18.99
C GLU A 96 -7.79 -6.60 -20.18
N ASN A 97 -8.62 -5.58 -19.94
CA ASN A 97 -9.25 -4.81 -21.01
C ASN A 97 -8.21 -4.03 -21.83
N LEU A 98 -7.15 -3.52 -21.21
CA LEU A 98 -6.08 -2.85 -21.95
C LEU A 98 -5.31 -3.83 -22.87
N ILE A 99 -5.00 -5.03 -22.39
CA ILE A 99 -4.30 -6.07 -23.18
C ILE A 99 -5.20 -6.61 -24.29
N ARG A 100 -6.49 -6.86 -24.01
CA ARG A 100 -7.47 -7.28 -25.03
C ARG A 100 -7.63 -6.24 -26.13
N ASN A 101 -7.74 -4.95 -25.77
CA ASN A 101 -7.88 -3.87 -26.74
C ASN A 101 -6.59 -3.64 -27.54
N MET A 102 -5.41 -3.85 -26.95
CA MET A 102 -4.15 -3.81 -27.68
C MET A 102 -3.99 -4.99 -28.65
N SER A 103 -4.44 -6.19 -28.29
CA SER A 103 -4.42 -7.35 -29.21
C SER A 103 -5.41 -7.21 -30.37
N SER A 104 -6.51 -6.45 -30.22
CA SER A 104 -7.43 -6.14 -31.32
C SER A 104 -6.92 -5.05 -32.28
N VAL A 105 -5.91 -4.27 -31.89
CA VAL A 105 -5.29 -3.23 -32.74
C VAL A 105 -4.06 -3.76 -33.51
N VAL A 106 -3.58 -4.96 -33.16
CA VAL A 106 -2.45 -5.66 -33.83
C VAL A 106 -2.95 -6.81 -34.73
N ARG A 107 -4.19 -6.75 -35.19
CA ARG A 107 -4.71 -7.57 -36.30
C ARG A 107 -5.21 -6.68 -37.42
#